data_AF-A0A8C7JR75-F1
#
_entry.id   AF-A0A8C7JR75-F1
#
_cell.length_a   1.000
_cell.length_b   1.000
_cell.length_c   1.000
_cell.angle_alpha   90.00
_cell.angle_beta   90.00
_cell.angle_gamma   90.00
#
_symmetry.space_group_name_H-M   'P 1'
#
loop_
_entity.id
_entity.type
_entity.pdbx_description
1 polymer ?
#
loop_
_entity_poly.entity_id
_entity_poly.type
_entity_poly.pdbx_seq_one_letter_code
_entity_poly.pdbx_strand_id
1 'polypeptide(L)'
;MKPPPLTMQWSLSLCSLMGVALLAQMSSTSTVNVALQGAATQSSQYSAQNTNVNHVKASNAIDGNKDPNADNGSCTHTMKETNPWWRVNLLDVYKVTTVVITNRNSNPERLNGSEIRIGNSLENNGNNNPTCEVISSISAGQNQTFHCKEMEGQYVSVIIHGNNQILTLCEVEVYGSLAGHCSSATCLSHDEYHFVNQNKTWTEAQSYCRHRYTDLATIDNVEDLDRQMKAVHSDYTKAAWIGLKKGDWKAEWQWSDNDCSEGYFNWRQDEPNNREGNEDCVMMSNGSQWNTSNCNNSHAFICYDRLTSSGTKFHLINNNQMTWRDAQMYCRENHTDLASVRNQTENEEIFRLASGDSVWIGLFRSFWKWSDQSNCSFRNWHERQHDNTEGNQICAVTFMNYSGRWGFQKCDEKQPFFCYYNKVILIRQNKTWKDALAYCREHHNNLVSVHSEKVQRWVEAQAKRASTPHVWLGLRFTCTLNLWFWVSGESTCYNNWASGNGTIMEDCGRTGVRSTGAVEKDGRHKWVSLPDTVELNFICTYKKKLESGPQ
;
A
#
# COMPACT_ATOMS: atom_id res chain seq x y z
N MET A 1 -66.01 32.00 10.89
CA MET A 1 -66.33 31.62 9.50
C MET A 1 -65.04 31.63 8.71
N LYS A 2 -64.63 30.47 8.16
CA LYS A 2 -63.47 30.38 7.25
C LYS A 2 -63.82 31.00 5.90
N PRO A 3 -62.87 31.69 5.27
CA PRO A 3 -62.70 31.61 3.83
C PRO A 3 -61.36 30.92 3.46
N PRO A 4 -61.25 30.40 2.21
CA PRO A 4 -60.20 29.47 1.76
C PRO A 4 -59.16 30.18 0.85
N PRO A 5 -58.42 29.46 0.00
CA PRO A 5 -57.01 29.10 0.15
C PRO A 5 -56.02 30.02 -0.60
N LEU A 6 -54.74 29.89 -0.24
CA LEU A 6 -53.59 30.45 -0.95
C LEU A 6 -53.55 29.97 -2.41
N THR A 7 -53.39 30.91 -3.33
CA THR A 7 -52.81 30.69 -4.67
C THR A 7 -51.44 31.35 -4.76
N MET A 8 -50.51 30.61 -5.38
CA MET A 8 -49.12 30.94 -5.69
C MET A 8 -48.91 32.32 -6.31
N GLN A 9 -47.86 33.02 -5.87
CA GLN A 9 -46.81 33.45 -6.79
C GLN A 9 -45.51 33.72 -6.04
N TRP A 10 -44.47 32.94 -6.37
CA TRP A 10 -43.11 33.16 -5.92
C TRP A 10 -42.52 34.33 -6.70
N SER A 11 -42.02 35.35 -6.01
CA SER A 11 -41.08 36.33 -6.59
C SER A 11 -39.82 36.40 -5.73
N LEU A 12 -38.73 36.03 -6.39
CA LEU A 12 -37.32 36.05 -6.00
C LEU A 12 -36.88 37.30 -5.21
N SER A 13 -36.42 37.10 -3.97
CA SER A 13 -35.23 37.76 -3.39
C SER A 13 -35.28 37.62 -1.88
N LEU A 14 -34.58 36.62 -1.34
CA LEU A 14 -34.03 36.59 0.03
C LEU A 14 -33.28 35.26 0.22
N CYS A 15 -32.18 35.08 -0.52
CA CYS A 15 -31.22 34.01 -0.26
C CYS A 15 -29.78 34.46 -0.53
N SER A 16 -29.43 35.68 -0.09
CA SER A 16 -28.06 36.22 -0.27
C SER A 16 -27.41 36.74 1.00
N LEU A 17 -28.04 36.62 2.18
CA LEU A 17 -27.49 37.23 3.41
C LEU A 17 -27.41 36.31 4.64
N MET A 18 -27.75 35.02 4.53
CA MET A 18 -27.45 34.02 5.58
C MET A 18 -26.39 32.97 5.18
N GLY A 19 -25.86 33.04 3.95
CA GLY A 19 -24.84 32.10 3.44
C GLY A 19 -23.39 32.59 3.55
N VAL A 20 -23.14 33.84 3.95
CA VAL A 20 -21.79 34.44 3.93
C VAL A 20 -21.15 34.56 5.32
N ALA A 21 -21.87 34.18 6.39
CA ALA A 21 -21.33 34.18 7.76
C ALA A 21 -20.90 32.79 8.28
N LEU A 22 -20.94 31.74 7.44
CA LEU A 22 -20.49 30.37 7.79
C LEU A 22 -19.34 29.85 6.91
N LEU A 23 -18.74 30.71 6.06
CA LEU A 23 -17.56 30.37 5.25
C LEU A 23 -16.30 31.17 5.62
N ALA A 24 -16.26 31.71 6.84
CA ALA A 24 -15.06 32.29 7.43
C ALA A 24 -14.87 31.84 8.89
N GLN A 25 -15.06 30.55 9.15
CA GLN A 25 -14.20 29.88 10.12
C GLN A 25 -13.23 29.05 9.29
N MET A 26 -12.11 29.69 8.96
CA MET A 26 -10.96 29.01 8.40
C MET A 26 -10.66 27.81 9.29
N SER A 27 -10.57 26.64 8.67
CA SER A 27 -10.06 25.41 9.24
C SER A 27 -8.74 25.71 9.97
N SER A 28 -8.78 25.82 11.30
CA SER A 28 -7.59 25.66 12.12
C SER A 28 -7.33 24.16 12.20
N THR A 29 -6.74 23.60 11.14
CA THR A 29 -6.13 22.27 11.23
C THR A 29 -5.05 22.37 12.30
N SER A 30 -5.28 21.75 13.46
CA SER A 30 -4.22 21.51 14.44
C SER A 30 -3.07 20.81 13.71
N THR A 31 -1.96 21.50 13.48
CA THR A 31 -0.78 20.90 12.87
C THR A 31 -0.19 19.91 13.88
N VAL A 32 -0.38 18.61 13.64
CA VAL A 32 0.20 17.54 14.46
C VAL A 32 1.69 17.44 14.13
N ASN A 33 2.54 17.21 15.14
CA ASN A 33 3.95 16.88 14.91
C ASN A 33 4.02 15.46 14.31
N VAL A 34 4.25 15.38 13.00
CA VAL A 34 4.26 14.13 12.23
C VAL A 34 5.54 13.33 12.45
N ALA A 35 6.59 13.94 13.01
CA ALA A 35 7.83 13.24 13.33
C ALA A 35 7.66 12.22 14.48
N LEU A 36 6.69 12.45 15.39
CA LEU A 36 6.41 11.57 16.54
C LEU A 36 6.11 10.12 16.15
N GLN A 37 5.61 9.91 14.93
CA GLN A 37 5.26 8.59 14.39
C GLN A 37 6.32 8.05 13.43
N GLY A 38 7.37 8.83 13.19
CA GLY A 38 8.42 8.50 12.24
C GLY A 38 9.47 7.53 12.79
N ALA A 39 10.35 7.07 11.91
CA ALA A 39 11.49 6.24 12.27
C ALA A 39 12.80 7.03 12.07
N ALA A 40 13.50 7.34 13.17
CA ALA A 40 14.75 8.08 13.13
C ALA A 40 15.98 7.17 13.00
N THR A 41 16.97 7.61 12.24
CA THR A 41 18.28 6.97 12.05
C THR A 41 19.37 8.02 12.10
N GLN A 42 20.56 7.67 12.57
CA GLN A 42 21.72 8.57 12.56
C GLN A 42 22.96 7.83 12.08
N SER A 43 23.95 8.58 11.59
CA SER A 43 25.19 8.07 11.00
C SER A 43 25.98 7.15 11.94
N SER A 44 26.01 7.47 13.22
CA SER A 44 26.65 6.68 14.25
C SER A 44 26.02 6.97 15.61
N GLN A 45 26.18 6.08 16.59
CA GLN A 45 25.70 6.30 17.95
C GLN A 45 26.87 6.33 18.92
N TYR A 46 26.96 7.41 19.71
CA TYR A 46 27.96 7.50 20.76
C TYR A 46 27.72 6.43 21.82
N SER A 47 28.76 5.66 22.14
CA SER A 47 28.76 4.65 23.20
C SER A 47 29.95 4.90 24.11
N ALA A 48 29.67 5.24 25.38
CA ALA A 48 30.70 5.36 26.40
C ALA A 48 31.05 3.95 26.91
N GLN A 49 32.33 3.57 26.87
CA GLN A 49 32.83 2.22 27.17
C GLN A 49 32.65 1.73 28.62
N ASN A 50 31.76 2.30 29.44
CA ASN A 50 31.57 1.85 30.82
C ASN A 50 30.20 2.13 31.47
N THR A 51 29.16 2.40 30.68
CA THR A 51 27.80 2.54 31.21
C THR A 51 26.82 1.79 30.33
N ASN A 52 26.17 0.75 30.87
CA ASN A 52 25.14 -0.06 30.20
C ASN A 52 23.83 0.72 29.97
N VAL A 53 23.89 1.93 29.42
CA VAL A 53 22.69 2.70 29.13
C VAL A 53 22.78 3.43 27.80
N ASN A 54 21.93 2.99 26.86
CA ASN A 54 21.76 3.50 25.49
C ASN A 54 20.90 4.78 25.50
N HIS A 55 21.39 5.88 26.08
CA HIS A 55 20.63 7.12 26.26
C HIS A 55 20.62 8.09 25.07
N VAL A 56 21.27 7.77 23.94
CA VAL A 56 21.52 8.73 22.84
C VAL A 56 21.09 8.23 21.45
N LYS A 57 20.00 7.47 21.41
CA LYS A 57 19.46 6.87 20.18
C LYS A 57 18.91 7.95 19.26
N ALA A 58 18.91 7.69 17.95
CA ALA A 58 18.32 8.59 16.96
C ALA A 58 16.84 8.92 17.25
N SER A 59 16.06 7.96 17.78
CA SER A 59 14.64 8.11 18.11
C SER A 59 14.37 9.15 19.19
N ASN A 60 15.35 9.49 20.01
CA ASN A 60 15.16 10.45 21.11
C ASN A 60 14.84 11.85 20.58
N ALA A 61 15.27 12.20 19.37
CA ALA A 61 14.92 13.47 18.73
C ALA A 61 13.48 13.52 18.19
N ILE A 62 12.68 12.48 18.32
CA ILE A 62 11.28 12.48 17.83
C ILE A 62 10.34 11.83 18.85
N ASP A 63 10.75 11.73 20.11
CA ASP A 63 9.96 11.06 21.15
C ASP A 63 8.99 12.03 21.85
N GLY A 64 9.01 13.32 21.49
CA GLY A 64 8.18 14.36 22.07
C GLY A 64 8.74 14.96 23.37
N ASN A 65 9.90 14.49 23.84
CA ASN A 65 10.59 15.03 25.00
C ASN A 65 11.55 16.14 24.56
N LYS A 66 11.34 17.36 25.07
CA LYS A 66 12.15 18.53 24.73
C LYS A 66 13.25 18.84 25.75
N ASP A 67 13.59 17.89 26.61
CA ASP A 67 14.58 18.12 27.65
C ASP A 67 15.96 18.38 27.02
N PRO A 68 16.54 19.59 27.19
CA PRO A 68 17.80 19.93 26.56
C PRO A 68 19.01 19.26 27.22
N ASN A 69 18.82 18.51 28.31
CA ASN A 69 19.88 17.77 28.99
C ASN A 69 20.07 16.37 28.39
N ALA A 70 21.19 16.16 27.69
CA ALA A 70 21.49 14.86 27.08
C ALA A 70 21.61 13.70 28.08
N ASP A 71 21.98 13.99 29.35
CA ASP A 71 22.11 12.96 30.38
C ASP A 71 20.74 12.41 30.83
N ASN A 72 19.66 13.14 30.55
CA ASN A 72 18.29 12.72 30.83
C ASN A 72 17.71 11.83 29.73
N GLY A 73 18.49 11.48 28.71
CA GLY A 73 18.11 10.54 27.66
C GLY A 73 17.22 11.11 26.55
N SER A 74 17.04 12.42 26.49
CA SER A 74 16.20 13.11 25.50
C SER A 74 16.95 13.44 24.21
N CYS A 75 18.29 13.47 24.21
CA CYS A 75 19.05 13.91 23.05
C CYS A 75 19.72 12.77 22.28
N THR A 76 19.84 12.94 20.97
CA THR A 76 20.66 12.12 20.08
C THR A 76 22.13 12.50 20.20
N HIS A 77 23.04 11.60 19.87
CA HIS A 77 24.47 11.91 19.88
C HIS A 77 25.25 10.97 18.96
N THR A 78 25.90 11.53 17.94
CA THR A 78 26.77 10.78 17.05
C THR A 78 28.18 10.63 17.61
N MET A 79 28.92 9.62 17.14
CA MET A 79 30.36 9.61 17.33
C MET A 79 31.00 10.81 16.62
N LYS A 80 32.25 11.10 16.99
CA LYS A 80 33.06 12.09 16.29
C LYS A 80 33.47 11.52 14.94
N GLU A 81 32.95 12.09 13.86
CA GLU A 81 33.11 11.54 12.51
C GLU A 81 33.09 12.63 11.42
N THR A 82 33.23 12.22 10.17
CA THR A 82 33.12 13.11 9.01
C THR A 82 31.68 13.11 8.53
N ASN A 83 31.12 14.30 8.36
CA ASN A 83 29.75 14.53 7.90
C ASN A 83 28.65 13.77 8.69
N PRO A 84 28.59 13.89 10.04
CA PRO A 84 27.55 13.23 10.82
C PRO A 84 26.16 13.74 10.41
N TRP A 85 25.20 12.82 10.39
CA TRP A 85 23.83 13.12 9.99
C TRP A 85 22.81 12.38 10.84
N TRP A 86 21.62 12.95 10.92
CA TRP A 86 20.43 12.37 11.51
C TRP A 86 19.28 12.52 10.52
N ARG A 87 18.35 11.55 10.48
CA ARG A 87 17.18 11.57 9.60
C ARG A 87 15.99 10.95 10.29
N VAL A 88 14.81 11.52 10.10
CA VAL A 88 13.52 10.86 10.35
C VAL A 88 12.84 10.48 9.04
N ASN A 89 12.35 9.24 8.97
CA ASN A 89 11.37 8.78 7.99
C ASN A 89 9.97 9.03 8.53
N LEU A 90 9.20 9.92 7.91
CA LEU A 90 7.84 10.30 8.31
C LEU A 90 6.78 9.25 7.97
N LEU A 91 7.17 8.10 7.38
CA LEU A 91 6.34 6.95 6.98
C LEU A 91 5.36 7.20 5.84
N ASP A 92 5.12 8.45 5.50
CA ASP A 92 4.37 8.89 4.34
C ASP A 92 5.00 10.19 3.81
N VAL A 93 4.55 10.66 2.66
CA VAL A 93 5.03 11.91 2.07
C VAL A 93 4.21 13.06 2.64
N TYR A 94 4.90 14.07 3.19
CA TYR A 94 4.26 15.26 3.74
C TYR A 94 4.69 16.51 2.99
N LYS A 95 3.77 17.45 2.82
CA LYS A 95 4.08 18.86 2.57
C LYS A 95 4.49 19.50 3.87
N VAL A 96 5.78 19.47 4.16
CA VAL A 96 6.36 19.96 5.41
C VAL A 96 6.33 21.49 5.41
N THR A 97 5.52 22.05 6.29
CA THR A 97 5.41 23.50 6.46
C THR A 97 6.49 24.02 7.39
N THR A 98 6.77 23.28 8.47
CA THR A 98 7.60 23.75 9.57
C THR A 98 8.42 22.62 10.17
N VAL A 99 9.68 22.89 10.48
CA VAL A 99 10.54 22.04 11.31
C VAL A 99 10.96 22.83 12.54
N VAL A 100 10.86 22.24 13.74
CA VAL A 100 11.33 22.85 15.00
C VAL A 100 12.43 21.98 15.55
N ILE A 101 13.59 22.56 15.87
CA ILE A 101 14.72 21.83 16.44
C ILE A 101 15.03 22.38 17.83
N THR A 102 15.10 21.49 18.82
CA THR A 102 15.56 21.78 20.18
C THR A 102 17.04 21.42 20.31
N ASN A 103 17.85 22.41 20.69
CA ASN A 103 19.29 22.23 20.89
C ASN A 103 19.61 21.80 22.33
N ARG A 104 20.80 21.20 22.52
CA ARG A 104 21.32 20.81 23.83
C ARG A 104 21.70 22.02 24.67
N ASN A 105 21.63 21.88 26.00
CA ASN A 105 22.08 22.90 26.95
C ASN A 105 23.62 23.01 27.07
N SER A 106 24.35 21.97 26.72
CA SER A 106 25.81 21.87 26.82
C SER A 106 26.42 21.56 25.45
N ASN A 107 27.47 22.30 25.10
CA ASN A 107 28.05 22.34 23.75
C ASN A 107 27.06 22.69 22.63
N PRO A 108 26.22 23.75 22.79
CA PRO A 108 25.23 24.13 21.80
C PRO A 108 25.85 24.51 20.44
N GLU A 109 27.11 24.93 20.42
CA GLU A 109 27.85 25.33 19.22
C GLU A 109 28.03 24.21 18.19
N ARG A 110 27.87 22.93 18.60
CA ARG A 110 28.06 21.77 17.72
C ARG A 110 27.04 21.68 16.59
N LEU A 111 25.86 22.28 16.76
CA LEU A 111 24.81 22.28 15.74
C LEU A 111 24.98 23.39 14.71
N ASN A 112 25.89 24.35 14.95
CA ASN A 112 26.08 25.51 14.09
C ASN A 112 26.59 25.09 12.70
N GLY A 113 25.97 25.63 11.65
CA GLY A 113 26.30 25.31 10.26
C GLY A 113 25.72 23.98 9.76
N SER A 114 24.82 23.35 10.52
CA SER A 114 24.07 22.17 10.05
C SER A 114 22.97 22.57 9.06
N GLU A 115 22.63 21.66 8.15
CA GLU A 115 21.60 21.85 7.15
C GLU A 115 20.39 20.95 7.41
N ILE A 116 19.19 21.52 7.37
CA ILE A 116 17.93 20.77 7.38
C ILE A 116 17.57 20.48 5.93
N ARG A 117 17.36 19.21 5.58
CA ARG A 117 17.04 18.76 4.22
C ARG A 117 15.75 17.96 4.21
N ILE A 118 14.92 18.18 3.19
CA ILE A 118 13.59 17.57 3.09
C ILE A 118 13.40 17.01 1.68
N GLY A 119 13.01 15.75 1.58
CA GLY A 119 12.68 15.13 0.30
C GLY A 119 12.36 13.64 0.38
N ASN A 120 12.15 13.03 -0.77
CA ASN A 120 11.73 11.62 -0.89
C ASN A 120 12.89 10.65 -1.20
N SER A 121 14.10 11.16 -1.44
CA SER A 121 15.26 10.32 -1.76
C SER A 121 15.97 9.83 -0.51
N LEU A 122 16.35 8.55 -0.49
CA LEU A 122 17.29 7.98 0.49
C LEU A 122 18.74 7.96 -0.01
N GLU A 123 19.01 8.48 -1.21
CA GLU A 123 20.38 8.58 -1.72
C GLU A 123 21.24 9.41 -0.75
N ASN A 124 22.44 8.91 -0.44
CA ASN A 124 23.30 9.47 0.61
C ASN A 124 22.55 9.69 1.94
N ASN A 125 21.73 8.72 2.34
CA ASN A 125 20.89 8.79 3.54
C ASN A 125 19.91 9.97 3.58
N GLY A 126 19.53 10.52 2.43
CA GLY A 126 18.66 11.69 2.33
C GLY A 126 19.40 13.02 2.50
N ASN A 127 20.73 13.01 2.64
CA ASN A 127 21.54 14.21 2.73
C ASN A 127 21.77 14.90 1.37
N ASN A 128 21.31 14.29 0.28
CA ASN A 128 21.26 14.94 -1.04
C ASN A 128 19.91 15.62 -1.31
N ASN A 129 18.91 15.46 -0.43
CA ASN A 129 17.62 16.13 -0.60
C ASN A 129 17.78 17.66 -0.54
N PRO A 130 16.86 18.41 -1.17
CA PRO A 130 16.88 19.87 -1.12
C PRO A 130 16.96 20.42 0.30
N THR A 131 17.81 21.44 0.49
CA THR A 131 17.96 22.13 1.78
C THR A 131 16.73 22.98 2.05
N CYS A 132 16.06 22.74 3.18
CA CYS A 132 15.04 23.63 3.72
C CYS A 132 15.69 24.90 4.27
N GLU A 133 16.66 24.77 5.18
CA GLU A 133 17.33 25.90 5.82
C GLU A 133 18.68 25.50 6.42
N VAL A 134 19.56 26.47 6.65
CA VAL A 134 20.84 26.27 7.37
C VAL A 134 20.73 26.82 8.80
N ILE A 135 21.08 26.00 9.78
CA ILE A 135 21.08 26.38 11.19
C ILE A 135 22.32 27.22 11.48
N SER A 136 22.17 28.54 11.53
CA SER A 136 23.27 29.44 11.87
C SER A 136 23.74 29.25 13.32
N SER A 137 22.80 29.25 14.27
CA SER A 137 23.03 29.00 15.69
C SER A 137 21.71 28.88 16.44
N ILE A 138 21.60 27.95 17.38
CA ILE A 138 20.49 27.86 18.35
C ILE A 138 21.09 28.00 19.76
N SER A 139 20.58 28.92 20.57
CA SER A 139 21.05 29.12 21.95
C SER A 139 20.93 27.85 22.80
N ALA A 140 21.78 27.74 23.84
CA ALA A 140 21.79 26.61 24.76
C ALA A 140 20.40 26.25 25.29
N GLY A 141 19.97 25.02 25.02
CA GLY A 141 18.68 24.47 25.49
C GLY A 141 17.43 25.13 24.93
N GLN A 142 17.56 25.98 23.91
CA GLN A 142 16.42 26.60 23.24
C GLN A 142 16.00 25.79 22.01
N ASN A 143 14.78 26.04 21.54
CA ASN A 143 14.32 25.55 20.25
C ASN A 143 14.24 26.70 19.23
N GLN A 144 14.31 26.33 17.95
CA GLN A 144 14.14 27.28 16.85
C GLN A 144 13.24 26.67 15.78
N THR A 145 12.39 27.51 15.21
CA THR A 145 11.41 27.15 14.18
C THR A 145 11.92 27.57 12.80
N PHE A 146 11.91 26.61 11.87
CA PHE A 146 12.33 26.76 10.47
C PHE A 146 11.12 26.55 9.57
N HIS A 147 10.89 27.49 8.64
CA HIS A 147 9.72 27.47 7.76
C HIS A 147 10.11 26.87 6.40
N CYS A 148 9.70 25.64 6.14
CA CYS A 148 10.10 24.86 4.97
C CYS A 148 9.13 24.96 3.78
N LYS A 149 8.21 25.95 3.77
CA LYS A 149 7.41 26.34 2.59
C LYS A 149 6.71 25.18 1.86
N GLU A 150 6.10 24.26 2.60
CA GLU A 150 5.41 23.08 2.06
C GLU A 150 6.31 22.14 1.24
N MET A 151 7.60 22.09 1.54
CA MET A 151 8.53 21.14 0.91
C MET A 151 8.02 19.71 1.07
N GLU A 152 7.87 19.03 -0.06
CA GLU A 152 7.36 17.67 -0.09
C GLU A 152 8.48 16.68 0.21
N GLY A 153 8.31 15.87 1.26
CA GLY A 153 9.29 14.89 1.63
C GLY A 153 8.80 13.89 2.67
N GLN A 154 9.12 12.62 2.45
CA GLN A 154 9.04 11.56 3.45
C GLN A 154 10.21 11.62 4.44
N TYR A 155 11.34 12.18 4.04
CA TYR A 155 12.55 12.24 4.86
C TYR A 155 12.86 13.69 5.24
N VAL A 156 13.09 13.91 6.53
CA VAL A 156 13.72 15.13 7.05
C VAL A 156 15.06 14.74 7.64
N SER A 157 16.15 15.31 7.15
CA SER A 157 17.50 15.06 7.64
C SER A 157 18.18 16.34 8.12
N VAL A 158 19.10 16.18 9.07
CA VAL A 158 19.99 17.21 9.58
C VAL A 158 21.41 16.70 9.41
N ILE A 159 22.25 17.43 8.67
CA ILE A 159 23.64 17.07 8.42
C ILE A 159 24.57 18.21 8.79
N ILE A 160 25.73 17.91 9.39
CA ILE A 160 26.83 18.86 9.56
C ILE A 160 27.94 18.48 8.60
N HIS A 161 28.45 19.41 7.81
CA HIS A 161 29.58 19.16 6.92
C HIS A 161 30.94 19.37 7.61
N GLY A 162 31.92 18.54 7.26
CA GLY A 162 33.30 18.65 7.71
C GLY A 162 33.81 17.43 8.48
N ASN A 163 35.11 17.44 8.77
CA ASN A 163 35.78 16.38 9.53
C ASN A 163 35.65 16.65 11.03
N ASN A 164 35.70 15.57 11.84
CA ASN A 164 35.77 15.66 13.30
C ASN A 164 34.55 16.34 13.95
N GLN A 165 33.37 16.21 13.34
CA GLN A 165 32.11 16.79 13.78
C GLN A 165 31.33 15.82 14.67
N ILE A 166 30.42 16.38 15.49
CA ILE A 166 29.49 15.63 16.34
C ILE A 166 28.11 16.29 16.19
N LEU A 167 27.09 15.51 15.83
CA LEU A 167 25.71 15.98 15.75
C LEU A 167 24.95 15.60 17.03
N THR A 168 24.17 16.55 17.54
CA THR A 168 23.33 16.36 18.73
C THR A 168 22.03 17.13 18.54
N LEU A 169 20.89 16.45 18.70
CA LEU A 169 19.54 16.99 18.57
C LEU A 169 18.71 16.51 19.76
N CYS A 170 18.03 17.41 20.47
CA CYS A 170 17.23 17.02 21.63
C CYS A 170 15.74 16.87 21.33
N GLU A 171 15.24 17.51 20.28
CA GLU A 171 13.93 17.22 19.69
C GLU A 171 13.91 17.81 18.27
N VAL A 172 13.22 17.15 17.36
CA VAL A 172 12.95 17.56 15.98
C VAL A 172 11.47 17.35 15.72
N GLU A 173 10.70 18.44 15.75
CA GLU A 173 9.29 18.43 15.42
C GLU A 173 9.12 18.76 13.96
N VAL A 174 8.32 17.97 13.25
CA VAL A 174 8.00 18.21 11.84
C VAL A 174 6.50 18.43 11.75
N TYR A 175 6.09 19.55 11.20
CA TYR A 175 4.70 19.88 10.96
C TYR A 175 4.46 20.00 9.46
N GLY A 176 3.35 19.44 9.02
CA GLY A 176 2.97 19.43 7.62
C GLY A 176 1.62 18.77 7.44
N SER A 177 1.18 18.72 6.20
CA SER A 177 0.00 17.95 5.80
C SER A 177 0.43 16.79 4.92
N LEU A 178 -0.27 15.67 5.00
CA LEU A 178 -0.04 14.54 4.11
C LEU A 178 -0.17 15.01 2.65
N ALA A 179 0.87 14.76 1.86
CA ALA A 179 0.90 15.06 0.44
C ALA A 179 -0.04 14.07 -0.27
N GLY A 180 -1.31 14.45 -0.42
CA GLY A 180 -2.31 13.63 -1.12
C GLY A 180 -3.58 13.26 -0.35
N HIS A 181 -4.03 14.04 0.65
CA HIS A 181 -5.36 13.83 1.22
C HIS A 181 -6.48 13.97 0.16
N CYS A 182 -7.03 12.82 -0.24
CA CYS A 182 -8.27 12.71 -0.99
C CYS A 182 -9.44 12.78 0.00
N SER A 183 -10.02 13.97 0.18
CA SER A 183 -11.27 14.15 0.93
C SER A 183 -12.47 13.71 0.09
N SER A 184 -12.65 12.41 -0.11
CA SER A 184 -13.94 11.73 -0.36
C SER A 184 -13.65 10.25 -0.63
N ALA A 185 -14.48 9.37 -0.07
CA ALA A 185 -14.47 7.93 -0.32
C ALA A 185 -14.49 7.64 -1.83
N THR A 186 -13.35 7.22 -2.40
CA THR A 186 -13.21 6.43 -3.64
C THR A 186 -11.72 6.18 -3.91
N CYS A 187 -11.01 5.64 -2.92
CA CYS A 187 -9.66 5.10 -3.13
C CYS A 187 -9.75 3.58 -3.16
N LEU A 188 -10.27 2.98 -4.24
CA LEU A 188 -10.20 1.53 -4.47
C LEU A 188 -10.03 1.24 -5.96
N SER A 189 -9.10 0.34 -6.27
CA SER A 189 -9.09 -0.39 -7.54
C SER A 189 -10.41 -1.14 -7.67
N HIS A 190 -11.26 -0.78 -8.63
CA HIS A 190 -12.55 -1.42 -8.79
C HIS A 190 -12.50 -2.50 -9.86
N ASP A 191 -12.20 -3.74 -9.47
CA ASP A 191 -12.48 -4.92 -10.28
C ASP A 191 -14.02 -5.00 -10.45
N GLU A 192 -14.51 -4.92 -11.70
CA GLU A 192 -15.94 -5.08 -11.98
C GLU A 192 -16.28 -6.57 -12.10
N TYR A 193 -17.04 -7.10 -11.14
CA TYR A 193 -17.48 -8.50 -11.12
C TYR A 193 -18.79 -8.69 -11.89
N HIS A 194 -18.86 -9.77 -12.66
CA HIS A 194 -20.02 -10.12 -13.47
C HIS A 194 -20.49 -11.54 -13.18
N PHE A 195 -21.70 -11.66 -12.64
CA PHE A 195 -22.36 -12.94 -12.44
C PHE A 195 -22.93 -13.47 -13.77
N VAL A 196 -22.50 -14.66 -14.17
CA VAL A 196 -22.96 -15.34 -15.39
C VAL A 196 -23.81 -16.55 -14.99
N ASN A 197 -25.12 -16.38 -15.12
CA ASN A 197 -26.10 -17.42 -14.80
C ASN A 197 -26.24 -18.45 -15.94
N GLN A 198 -25.14 -19.10 -16.32
CA GLN A 198 -25.10 -20.20 -17.28
C GLN A 198 -24.28 -21.34 -16.69
N ASN A 199 -24.82 -22.57 -16.71
CA ASN A 199 -24.12 -23.72 -16.15
C ASN A 199 -23.00 -24.17 -17.10
N LYS A 200 -21.75 -24.15 -16.63
CA LYS A 200 -20.55 -24.61 -17.35
C LYS A 200 -19.60 -25.34 -16.42
N THR A 201 -18.79 -26.26 -16.96
CA THR A 201 -17.66 -26.83 -16.21
C THR A 201 -16.65 -25.73 -15.87
N TRP A 202 -15.78 -25.93 -14.89
CA TRP A 202 -14.81 -24.91 -14.52
C TRP A 202 -13.93 -24.48 -15.70
N THR A 203 -13.47 -25.45 -16.50
CA THR A 203 -12.63 -25.21 -17.69
C THR A 203 -13.41 -24.49 -18.80
N GLU A 204 -14.68 -24.85 -19.01
CA GLU A 204 -15.57 -24.15 -19.93
C GLU A 204 -15.85 -22.70 -19.47
N ALA A 205 -16.06 -22.50 -18.18
CA ALA A 205 -16.31 -21.21 -17.56
C ALA A 205 -15.08 -20.30 -17.66
N GLN A 206 -13.88 -20.83 -17.37
CA GLN A 206 -12.61 -20.14 -17.57
C GLN A 206 -12.43 -19.70 -19.02
N SER A 207 -12.68 -20.62 -19.96
CA SER A 207 -12.58 -20.31 -21.40
C SER A 207 -13.57 -19.22 -21.80
N TYR A 208 -14.80 -19.26 -21.28
CA TYR A 208 -15.82 -18.23 -21.51
C TYR A 208 -15.38 -16.87 -20.93
N CYS A 209 -14.91 -16.84 -19.68
CA CYS A 209 -14.46 -15.60 -19.04
C CYS A 209 -13.24 -15.01 -19.76
N ARG A 210 -12.27 -15.81 -20.21
CA ARG A 210 -11.12 -15.31 -20.98
C ARG A 210 -11.51 -14.76 -22.35
N HIS A 211 -12.56 -15.32 -22.94
CA HIS A 211 -13.07 -14.88 -24.23
C HIS A 211 -13.83 -13.55 -24.13
N ARG A 212 -14.70 -13.37 -23.12
CA ARG A 212 -15.59 -12.20 -22.99
C ARG A 212 -15.16 -11.16 -21.95
N TYR A 213 -14.38 -11.57 -20.97
CA TYR A 213 -13.94 -10.80 -19.81
C TYR A 213 -12.41 -10.97 -19.61
N THR A 214 -11.92 -10.94 -18.37
CA THR A 214 -10.50 -11.14 -18.03
C THR A 214 -10.23 -12.61 -17.77
N ASP A 215 -10.74 -13.13 -16.64
CA ASP A 215 -10.74 -14.54 -16.29
C ASP A 215 -11.90 -14.79 -15.29
N LEU A 216 -11.99 -16.01 -14.75
CA LEU A 216 -12.85 -16.30 -13.61
C LEU A 216 -12.45 -15.42 -12.40
N ALA A 217 -13.42 -15.06 -11.56
CA ALA A 217 -13.23 -14.16 -10.43
C ALA A 217 -12.03 -14.53 -9.54
N THR A 218 -11.12 -13.57 -9.38
CA THR A 218 -10.07 -13.57 -8.35
C THR A 218 -10.49 -12.60 -7.26
N ILE A 219 -10.36 -13.00 -5.99
CA ILE A 219 -10.80 -12.21 -4.84
C ILE A 219 -9.57 -11.98 -3.97
N ASP A 220 -9.18 -10.72 -3.80
CA ASP A 220 -7.90 -10.36 -3.16
C ASP A 220 -8.08 -9.90 -1.72
N ASN A 221 -9.29 -9.48 -1.35
CA ASN A 221 -9.64 -9.00 -0.02
C ASN A 221 -11.17 -9.04 0.23
N VAL A 222 -11.59 -8.54 1.39
CA VAL A 222 -13.00 -8.51 1.80
C VAL A 222 -13.88 -7.58 0.95
N GLU A 223 -13.31 -6.51 0.37
CA GLU A 223 -14.07 -5.58 -0.47
C GLU A 223 -14.35 -6.17 -1.85
N ASP A 224 -13.40 -6.92 -2.42
CA ASP A 224 -13.63 -7.73 -3.62
C ASP A 224 -14.75 -8.75 -3.41
N LEU A 225 -14.75 -9.39 -2.24
CA LEU A 225 -15.82 -10.31 -1.88
C LEU A 225 -17.17 -9.60 -1.81
N ASP A 226 -17.27 -8.46 -1.13
CA ASP A 226 -18.50 -7.66 -1.06
C ASP A 226 -18.97 -7.19 -2.45
N ARG A 227 -18.06 -6.72 -3.31
CA ARG A 227 -18.35 -6.36 -4.71
C ARG A 227 -18.88 -7.55 -5.51
N GLN A 228 -18.26 -8.72 -5.38
CA GLN A 228 -18.73 -9.94 -6.02
C GLN A 228 -20.13 -10.32 -5.53
N MET A 229 -20.38 -10.23 -4.22
CA MET A 229 -21.69 -10.54 -3.64
C MET A 229 -22.78 -9.59 -4.17
N LYS A 230 -22.46 -8.30 -4.36
CA LYS A 230 -23.36 -7.31 -4.97
C LYS A 230 -23.65 -7.56 -6.46
N ALA A 231 -22.77 -8.25 -7.17
CA ALA A 231 -22.95 -8.55 -8.59
C ALA A 231 -24.02 -9.62 -8.89
N VAL A 232 -24.54 -10.30 -7.86
CA VAL A 232 -25.56 -11.35 -8.00
C VAL A 232 -26.95 -10.79 -7.77
N HIS A 233 -27.92 -11.27 -8.55
CA HIS A 233 -29.34 -10.97 -8.32
C HIS A 233 -29.78 -11.52 -6.95
N SER A 234 -30.54 -10.74 -6.19
CA SER A 234 -30.96 -11.03 -4.80
C SER A 234 -31.51 -12.44 -4.54
N ASP A 235 -32.03 -13.12 -5.56
CA ASP A 235 -32.80 -14.35 -5.41
C ASP A 235 -31.94 -15.61 -5.64
N TYR A 236 -30.68 -15.44 -6.09
CA TYR A 236 -29.77 -16.56 -6.30
C TYR A 236 -28.98 -16.88 -5.03
N THR A 237 -29.26 -18.05 -4.46
CA THR A 237 -28.68 -18.51 -3.18
C THR A 237 -27.74 -19.70 -3.31
N LYS A 238 -27.47 -20.17 -4.54
CA LYS A 238 -26.67 -21.38 -4.81
C LYS A 238 -25.17 -21.05 -4.95
N ALA A 239 -24.40 -22.01 -5.48
CA ALA A 239 -22.96 -21.92 -5.63
C ALA A 239 -22.55 -21.51 -7.05
N ALA A 240 -21.50 -20.70 -7.17
CA ALA A 240 -20.94 -20.29 -8.45
C ALA A 240 -19.43 -20.55 -8.53
N TRP A 241 -18.91 -20.87 -9.72
CA TRP A 241 -17.46 -21.00 -9.92
C TRP A 241 -16.75 -19.67 -9.70
N ILE A 242 -15.58 -19.78 -9.07
CA ILE A 242 -14.57 -18.73 -8.98
C ILE A 242 -13.25 -19.22 -9.58
N GLY A 243 -12.28 -18.34 -9.72
CA GLY A 243 -11.03 -18.62 -10.42
C GLY A 243 -10.06 -19.54 -9.68
N LEU A 244 -10.35 -20.00 -8.47
CA LEU A 244 -9.42 -20.80 -7.69
C LEU A 244 -9.52 -22.30 -8.06
N LYS A 245 -8.38 -22.93 -8.36
CA LYS A 245 -8.28 -24.36 -8.71
C LYS A 245 -7.11 -25.01 -7.97
N LYS A 246 -7.23 -26.29 -7.61
CA LYS A 246 -6.11 -27.04 -7.03
C LYS A 246 -5.03 -27.26 -8.11
N GLY A 247 -3.83 -26.74 -7.86
CA GLY A 247 -2.65 -26.87 -8.73
C GLY A 247 -1.94 -28.21 -8.56
N ASP A 248 -0.76 -28.32 -9.18
CA ASP A 248 0.10 -29.50 -9.02
C ASP A 248 0.51 -29.71 -7.56
N TRP A 249 0.95 -30.92 -7.21
CA TRP A 249 1.32 -31.38 -5.85
C TRP A 249 2.39 -30.53 -5.13
N LYS A 250 2.91 -29.47 -5.76
CA LYS A 250 3.86 -28.54 -5.16
C LYS A 250 3.11 -27.37 -4.51
N ALA A 251 2.83 -27.49 -3.21
CA ALA A 251 2.31 -26.36 -2.44
C ALA A 251 3.36 -25.27 -2.18
N GLU A 252 2.89 -24.03 -2.24
CA GLU A 252 3.67 -22.80 -2.09
C GLU A 252 3.33 -22.11 -0.75
N TRP A 253 4.33 -21.47 -0.13
CA TRP A 253 4.16 -20.69 1.11
C TRP A 253 3.66 -19.28 0.79
N GLN A 254 2.63 -18.83 1.49
CA GLN A 254 1.96 -17.55 1.25
C GLN A 254 1.56 -16.89 2.58
N TRP A 255 1.66 -15.56 2.67
CA TRP A 255 1.15 -14.79 3.81
C TRP A 255 -0.34 -14.53 3.66
N SER A 256 -1.13 -14.58 4.73
CA SER A 256 -2.59 -14.42 4.69
C SER A 256 -3.07 -13.05 4.21
N ASP A 257 -2.24 -12.02 4.34
CA ASP A 257 -2.59 -10.62 4.12
C ASP A 257 -2.30 -10.07 2.72
N ASN A 258 -2.07 -10.97 1.76
CA ASN A 258 -1.75 -10.62 0.38
C ASN A 258 -0.38 -9.95 0.19
N ASP A 259 0.51 -9.95 1.20
CA ASP A 259 1.88 -9.50 0.99
C ASP A 259 2.69 -10.59 0.27
N CYS A 260 3.06 -10.29 -0.97
CA CYS A 260 3.86 -11.15 -1.84
C CYS A 260 5.35 -11.08 -1.50
N SER A 261 5.74 -10.67 -0.29
CA SER A 261 7.12 -10.58 0.13
C SER A 261 7.78 -11.96 0.18
N GLU A 262 8.43 -12.36 -0.91
CA GLU A 262 9.51 -13.33 -0.87
C GLU A 262 10.71 -12.65 -0.19
N GLY A 263 11.09 -13.06 1.03
CA GLY A 263 12.36 -12.53 1.55
C GLY A 263 12.69 -12.76 3.01
N TYR A 264 11.71 -12.97 3.90
CA TYR A 264 12.00 -13.19 5.32
C TYR A 264 11.43 -14.54 5.78
N PHE A 265 12.33 -15.43 6.17
CA PHE A 265 12.00 -16.71 6.78
C PHE A 265 12.87 -16.92 8.03
N ASN A 266 12.24 -17.20 9.16
CA ASN A 266 12.94 -17.50 10.41
C ASN A 266 12.69 -18.95 10.87
N TRP A 267 12.82 -19.90 9.94
CA TRP A 267 12.61 -21.33 10.22
C TRP A 267 13.54 -21.84 11.32
N ARG A 268 13.02 -22.73 12.16
CA ARG A 268 13.84 -23.53 13.06
C ARG A 268 14.74 -24.47 12.26
N GLN A 269 15.87 -24.89 12.85
CA GLN A 269 16.70 -25.93 12.27
C GLN A 269 15.86 -27.19 11.96
N ASP A 270 16.01 -27.71 10.75
CA ASP A 270 15.24 -28.82 10.18
C ASP A 270 13.75 -28.53 9.91
N GLU A 271 13.35 -27.26 9.74
CA GLU A 271 12.03 -26.85 9.22
C GLU A 271 12.17 -26.06 7.90
N PRO A 272 11.17 -26.10 6.99
CA PRO A 272 9.95 -26.91 7.04
C PRO A 272 10.20 -28.36 6.64
N ASN A 273 9.90 -29.34 7.51
CA ASN A 273 10.16 -30.77 7.23
C ASN A 273 8.94 -31.57 6.77
N ASN A 274 7.72 -31.03 6.91
CA ASN A 274 6.49 -31.68 6.47
C ASN A 274 6.39 -33.14 6.92
N ARG A 275 6.78 -33.44 8.17
CA ARG A 275 7.00 -34.82 8.68
C ARG A 275 5.76 -35.72 8.58
N GLU A 276 4.56 -35.16 8.52
CA GLU A 276 3.28 -35.90 8.43
C GLU A 276 2.42 -35.59 7.19
N GLY A 277 2.89 -34.73 6.27
CA GLY A 277 2.11 -34.35 5.09
C GLY A 277 0.87 -33.49 5.36
N ASN A 278 0.69 -32.98 6.59
CA ASN A 278 -0.49 -32.22 7.05
C ASN A 278 -0.12 -30.93 7.82
N GLU A 279 1.15 -30.52 7.83
CA GLU A 279 1.64 -29.37 8.58
C GLU A 279 1.70 -28.11 7.69
N ASP A 280 0.53 -27.67 7.23
CA ASP A 280 0.40 -26.58 6.26
C ASP A 280 0.30 -25.19 6.91
N CYS A 281 0.36 -25.08 8.24
CA CYS A 281 0.24 -23.81 8.97
C CYS A 281 1.49 -23.53 9.80
N VAL A 282 1.85 -22.26 9.94
CA VAL A 282 3.08 -21.84 10.63
C VAL A 282 2.75 -21.16 11.95
N MET A 283 3.48 -21.58 12.98
CA MET A 283 3.49 -20.95 14.29
C MET A 283 4.90 -20.46 14.64
N MET A 284 4.96 -19.41 15.44
CA MET A 284 6.19 -18.97 16.08
C MET A 284 6.31 -19.65 17.45
N SER A 285 7.47 -20.25 17.71
CA SER A 285 7.79 -20.96 18.95
C SER A 285 8.48 -20.06 19.98
N ASN A 286 8.70 -20.58 21.19
CA ASN A 286 9.32 -19.90 22.35
C ASN A 286 10.78 -19.40 22.09
N GLY A 287 11.35 -19.66 20.90
CA GLY A 287 12.68 -19.19 20.50
C GLY A 287 12.68 -18.12 19.41
N SER A 288 11.55 -17.48 19.10
CA SER A 288 11.32 -16.60 17.93
C SER A 288 11.37 -17.30 16.56
N GLN A 289 11.73 -18.58 16.55
CA GLN A 289 11.86 -19.42 15.36
C GLN A 289 10.52 -20.03 14.97
N TRP A 290 10.34 -20.27 13.67
CA TRP A 290 9.10 -20.77 13.10
C TRP A 290 9.14 -22.29 12.93
N ASN A 291 8.01 -22.93 13.18
CA ASN A 291 7.80 -24.35 12.91
C ASN A 291 6.43 -24.55 12.24
N THR A 292 6.33 -25.64 11.49
CA THR A 292 5.06 -26.07 10.91
C THR A 292 4.22 -26.80 11.97
N SER A 293 2.90 -26.73 11.81
CA SER A 293 1.93 -27.41 12.65
C SER A 293 0.66 -27.71 11.85
N ASN A 294 -0.07 -28.74 12.27
CA ASN A 294 -1.36 -29.06 11.69
C ASN A 294 -2.33 -27.90 11.92
N CYS A 295 -2.96 -27.40 10.85
CA CYS A 295 -3.86 -26.26 10.91
C CYS A 295 -5.07 -26.46 11.85
N ASN A 296 -5.40 -27.71 12.19
CA ASN A 296 -6.49 -28.05 13.11
C ASN A 296 -6.08 -28.00 14.59
N ASN A 297 -4.80 -27.83 14.91
CA ASN A 297 -4.36 -27.63 16.28
C ASN A 297 -4.77 -26.25 16.78
N SER A 298 -5.12 -26.15 18.06
CA SER A 298 -5.51 -24.87 18.67
C SER A 298 -4.31 -24.17 19.30
N HIS A 299 -4.07 -22.90 18.96
CA HIS A 299 -3.02 -22.08 19.57
C HIS A 299 -3.52 -20.64 19.81
N ALA A 300 -2.78 -19.89 20.62
CA ALA A 300 -2.93 -18.43 20.65
C ALA A 300 -2.51 -17.85 19.30
N PHE A 301 -2.90 -16.61 18.99
CA PHE A 301 -2.67 -16.05 17.65
C PHE A 301 -2.48 -14.55 17.68
N ILE A 302 -1.80 -14.02 16.67
CA ILE A 302 -1.50 -12.59 16.58
C ILE A 302 -2.16 -12.03 15.33
N CYS A 303 -3.06 -11.08 15.53
CA CYS A 303 -3.64 -10.27 14.47
C CYS A 303 -2.78 -9.02 14.26
N TYR A 304 -3.00 -8.32 13.16
CA TYR A 304 -2.42 -7.01 12.96
C TYR A 304 -3.38 -6.05 12.28
N ASP A 305 -3.11 -4.76 12.40
CA ASP A 305 -3.83 -3.69 11.71
C ASP A 305 -2.92 -2.93 10.74
N ARG A 306 -3.39 -2.73 9.50
CA ARG A 306 -2.78 -1.81 8.53
C ARG A 306 -3.23 -0.39 8.81
N LEU A 307 -2.54 0.27 9.73
CA LEU A 307 -2.75 1.71 9.92
C LEU A 307 -1.99 2.44 8.81
N THR A 308 -2.72 3.19 7.97
CA THR A 308 -2.20 4.03 6.88
C THR A 308 -1.28 5.16 7.34
N SER A 309 -0.82 5.17 8.61
CA SER A 309 0.01 6.24 9.18
C SER A 309 0.94 5.82 10.34
N SER A 310 0.96 4.57 10.84
CA SER A 310 1.77 4.20 12.03
C SER A 310 2.53 2.87 11.95
N GLY A 311 2.66 2.27 10.76
CA GLY A 311 3.18 0.91 10.64
C GLY A 311 2.20 -0.16 11.14
N THR A 312 2.56 -1.41 10.86
CA THR A 312 1.80 -2.62 11.21
C THR A 312 1.70 -2.74 12.73
N LYS A 313 0.49 -2.63 13.30
CA LYS A 313 0.30 -2.80 14.75
C LYS A 313 -0.12 -4.24 15.05
N PHE A 314 0.66 -4.95 15.86
CA PHE A 314 0.36 -6.33 16.24
C PHE A 314 -0.48 -6.43 17.52
N HIS A 315 -1.44 -7.34 17.52
CA HIS A 315 -2.38 -7.60 18.59
C HIS A 315 -2.36 -9.09 18.96
N LEU A 316 -1.84 -9.42 20.15
CA LEU A 316 -1.90 -10.79 20.68
C LEU A 316 -3.31 -11.10 21.18
N ILE A 317 -3.86 -12.20 20.69
CA ILE A 317 -5.11 -12.78 21.16
C ILE A 317 -4.82 -14.13 21.81
N ASN A 318 -4.95 -14.18 23.15
CA ASN A 318 -4.60 -15.34 23.97
C ASN A 318 -5.76 -15.91 24.80
N ASN A 319 -6.93 -15.25 24.79
CA ASN A 319 -8.05 -15.62 25.66
C ASN A 319 -8.89 -16.80 25.15
N ASN A 320 -8.69 -17.25 23.90
CA ASN A 320 -9.36 -18.39 23.28
C ASN A 320 -8.41 -19.03 22.25
N GLN A 321 -7.86 -20.22 22.53
CA GLN A 321 -7.06 -20.92 21.53
C GLN A 321 -7.94 -21.33 20.35
N MET A 322 -7.46 -21.08 19.14
CA MET A 322 -8.20 -21.29 17.90
C MET A 322 -7.37 -22.09 16.91
N THR A 323 -8.04 -22.80 15.99
CA THR A 323 -7.37 -23.34 14.81
C THR A 323 -6.78 -22.19 14.00
N TRP A 324 -5.74 -22.43 13.18
CA TRP A 324 -5.13 -21.36 12.38
C TRP A 324 -6.16 -20.60 11.54
N ARG A 325 -7.15 -21.34 11.03
CA ARG A 325 -8.22 -20.79 10.21
C ARG A 325 -9.24 -19.98 10.99
N ASP A 326 -9.65 -20.45 12.17
CA ASP A 326 -10.57 -19.69 13.03
C ASP A 326 -9.89 -18.40 13.53
N ALA A 327 -8.58 -18.48 13.83
CA ALA A 327 -7.77 -17.32 14.16
C ALA A 327 -7.72 -16.31 13.00
N GLN A 328 -7.50 -16.76 11.77
CA GLN A 328 -7.55 -15.92 10.58
C GLN A 328 -8.90 -15.22 10.40
N MET A 329 -10.00 -15.96 10.55
CA MET A 329 -11.35 -15.39 10.46
C MET A 329 -11.58 -14.33 11.52
N TYR A 330 -11.22 -14.61 12.77
CA TYR A 330 -11.32 -13.64 13.86
C TYR A 330 -10.53 -12.36 13.55
N CYS A 331 -9.29 -12.49 13.08
CA CYS A 331 -8.46 -11.34 12.74
C CYS A 331 -9.05 -10.52 11.59
N ARG A 332 -9.64 -11.14 10.56
CA ARG A 332 -10.26 -10.39 9.44
C ARG A 332 -11.58 -9.73 9.81
N GLU A 333 -12.28 -10.25 10.81
CA GLU A 333 -13.53 -9.66 11.31
C GLU A 333 -13.29 -8.47 12.25
N ASN A 334 -12.20 -8.50 13.03
CA ASN A 334 -11.97 -7.53 14.11
C ASN A 334 -10.73 -6.64 13.87
N HIS A 335 -9.84 -7.04 12.97
CA HIS A 335 -8.57 -6.41 12.64
C HIS A 335 -8.33 -6.45 11.12
N THR A 336 -7.08 -6.40 10.64
CA THR A 336 -6.76 -6.62 9.22
C THR A 336 -6.64 -8.10 8.86
N ASP A 337 -5.67 -8.82 9.43
CA ASP A 337 -5.47 -10.27 9.21
C ASP A 337 -4.52 -10.83 10.30
N LEU A 338 -4.18 -12.13 10.24
CA LEU A 338 -3.05 -12.70 10.99
C LEU A 338 -1.74 -12.01 10.60
N ALA A 339 -0.85 -11.86 11.57
CA ALA A 339 0.43 -11.16 11.41
C ALA A 339 1.28 -11.72 10.25
N SER A 340 1.59 -10.88 9.27
CA SER A 340 2.72 -11.13 8.36
C SER A 340 4.02 -10.69 9.02
N VAL A 341 5.09 -11.48 8.82
CA VAL A 341 6.40 -11.18 9.39
C VAL A 341 7.37 -10.88 8.25
N ARG A 342 7.65 -9.60 8.04
CA ARG A 342 8.34 -9.09 6.83
C ARG A 342 9.82 -8.85 7.06
N ASN A 343 10.24 -8.79 8.33
CA ASN A 343 11.62 -8.53 8.71
C ASN A 343 11.88 -9.00 10.16
N GLN A 344 13.15 -8.95 10.55
CA GLN A 344 13.62 -9.34 11.88
C GLN A 344 12.99 -8.50 13.01
N THR A 345 12.73 -7.21 12.79
CA THR A 345 12.16 -6.32 13.80
C THR A 345 10.73 -6.71 14.15
N GLU A 346 9.89 -6.97 13.14
CA GLU A 346 8.53 -7.48 13.33
C GLU A 346 8.54 -8.84 14.02
N ASN A 347 9.47 -9.73 13.64
CA ASN A 347 9.60 -11.04 14.28
C ASN A 347 9.92 -10.91 15.78
N GLU A 348 10.82 -10.00 16.15
CA GLU A 348 11.15 -9.72 17.55
C GLU A 348 10.00 -9.06 18.31
N GLU A 349 9.25 -8.18 17.68
CA GLU A 349 8.08 -7.53 18.29
C GLU A 349 6.99 -8.56 18.61
N ILE A 350 6.62 -9.38 17.62
CA ILE A 350 5.67 -10.49 17.76
C ILE A 350 6.16 -11.45 18.85
N PHE A 351 7.45 -11.78 18.88
CA PHE A 351 8.04 -12.63 19.93
C PHE A 351 7.91 -12.04 21.33
N ARG A 352 8.19 -10.74 21.49
CA ARG A 352 8.03 -10.05 22.78
C ARG A 352 6.57 -10.00 23.21
N LEU A 353 5.65 -9.73 22.28
CA LEU A 353 4.21 -9.73 22.55
C LEU A 353 3.74 -11.11 23.01
N ALA A 354 4.15 -12.16 22.31
CA ALA A 354 3.83 -13.55 22.63
C ALA A 354 4.35 -14.02 23.99
N SER A 355 5.30 -13.31 24.61
CA SER A 355 5.85 -13.63 25.94
C SER A 355 6.36 -15.07 26.08
N GLY A 356 6.85 -15.66 24.98
CA GLY A 356 7.34 -17.05 24.93
C GLY A 356 6.28 -18.10 24.61
N ASP A 357 5.00 -17.72 24.49
CA ASP A 357 3.93 -18.62 24.06
C ASP A 357 4.03 -18.95 22.56
N SER A 358 3.53 -20.13 22.23
CA SER A 358 3.36 -20.56 20.85
C SER A 358 2.15 -19.89 20.22
N VAL A 359 2.38 -19.12 19.15
CA VAL A 359 1.35 -18.29 18.51
C VAL A 359 1.27 -18.55 17.01
N TRP A 360 0.06 -18.55 16.46
CA TRP A 360 -0.18 -18.55 15.02
C TRP A 360 0.25 -17.22 14.40
N ILE A 361 0.91 -17.32 13.24
CA ILE A 361 1.24 -16.21 12.34
C ILE A 361 0.60 -16.45 10.96
N GLY A 362 0.52 -15.43 10.12
CA GLY A 362 -0.21 -15.46 8.85
C GLY A 362 0.40 -16.31 7.74
N LEU A 363 1.56 -16.96 7.95
CA LEU A 363 2.19 -17.80 6.94
C LEU A 363 1.51 -19.17 6.88
N PHE A 364 1.10 -19.58 5.68
CA PHE A 364 0.47 -20.87 5.43
C PHE A 364 0.91 -21.44 4.09
N ARG A 365 0.70 -22.75 3.90
CA ARG A 365 1.03 -23.50 2.70
C ARG A 365 -0.23 -23.85 1.93
N SER A 366 -0.24 -23.60 0.62
CA SER A 366 -1.44 -23.82 -0.21
C SER A 366 -1.14 -24.52 -1.52
N PHE A 367 -2.00 -25.48 -1.87
CA PHE A 367 -2.01 -26.15 -3.18
C PHE A 367 -2.95 -25.46 -4.20
N TRP A 368 -3.65 -24.40 -3.79
CA TRP A 368 -4.63 -23.71 -4.65
C TRP A 368 -3.97 -22.58 -5.44
N LYS A 369 -4.29 -22.49 -6.73
CA LYS A 369 -3.80 -21.47 -7.65
C LYS A 369 -4.96 -20.76 -8.33
N TRP A 370 -4.81 -19.46 -8.57
CA TRP A 370 -5.81 -18.69 -9.31
C TRP A 370 -5.69 -18.90 -10.82
N SER A 371 -6.85 -18.87 -11.48
CA SER A 371 -7.00 -19.08 -12.93
C SER A 371 -6.23 -18.05 -13.74
N ASP A 372 -6.19 -16.81 -13.25
CA ASP A 372 -5.50 -15.68 -13.85
C ASP A 372 -4.00 -15.63 -13.51
N GLN A 373 -3.48 -16.63 -12.78
CA GLN A 373 -2.09 -16.71 -12.28
C GLN A 373 -1.73 -15.64 -11.24
N SER A 374 -2.73 -14.99 -10.65
CA SER A 374 -2.51 -14.09 -9.52
C SER A 374 -1.98 -14.86 -8.32
N ASN A 375 -1.14 -14.20 -7.53
CA ASN A 375 -0.53 -14.77 -6.33
C ASN A 375 -1.35 -14.45 -5.07
N CYS A 376 -2.67 -14.27 -5.22
CA CYS A 376 -3.48 -13.71 -4.15
C CYS A 376 -3.74 -14.75 -3.05
N SER A 377 -3.48 -14.37 -1.80
CA SER A 377 -3.51 -15.27 -0.65
C SER A 377 -4.78 -15.17 0.20
N PHE A 378 -5.73 -14.32 -0.18
CA PHE A 378 -7.06 -14.27 0.44
C PHE A 378 -7.75 -15.64 0.35
N ARG A 379 -8.37 -16.07 1.45
CA ARG A 379 -9.04 -17.37 1.58
C ARG A 379 -10.32 -17.19 2.38
N ASN A 380 -11.48 -17.45 1.76
CA ASN A 380 -12.77 -17.35 2.44
C ASN A 380 -13.48 -18.71 2.52
N TRP A 381 -12.79 -19.78 2.88
CA TRP A 381 -13.36 -21.14 2.85
C TRP A 381 -14.47 -21.36 3.91
N HIS A 382 -15.38 -22.30 3.67
CA HIS A 382 -16.41 -22.79 4.60
C HIS A 382 -15.94 -23.95 5.51
N GLU A 383 -16.35 -23.98 6.79
CA GLU A 383 -15.75 -24.67 7.96
C GLU A 383 -15.66 -26.22 7.94
N ARG A 384 -16.16 -26.92 6.91
CA ARG A 384 -16.37 -28.39 7.04
C ARG A 384 -15.94 -29.26 5.87
N GLN A 385 -14.88 -28.90 5.15
CA GLN A 385 -14.43 -29.81 4.10
C GLN A 385 -12.92 -30.03 4.19
N HIS A 386 -12.55 -31.11 4.87
CA HIS A 386 -11.29 -31.79 4.61
C HIS A 386 -11.30 -32.27 3.16
N ASP A 387 -10.13 -32.18 2.53
CA ASP A 387 -9.82 -32.58 1.17
C ASP A 387 -9.85 -34.11 1.03
N ASN A 388 -10.97 -34.75 1.39
CA ASN A 388 -11.14 -36.21 1.39
C ASN A 388 -11.43 -36.77 -0.02
N THR A 389 -10.78 -36.21 -1.04
CA THR A 389 -10.84 -36.79 -2.39
C THR A 389 -9.44 -36.91 -2.96
N GLU A 390 -8.73 -37.94 -2.52
CA GLU A 390 -7.62 -38.48 -3.28
C GLU A 390 -8.13 -38.82 -4.70
N GLY A 391 -7.53 -38.18 -5.71
CA GLY A 391 -7.62 -38.61 -7.12
C GLY A 391 -8.47 -37.78 -8.09
N ASN A 392 -9.25 -36.79 -7.66
CA ASN A 392 -10.03 -35.94 -8.60
C ASN A 392 -9.52 -34.49 -8.66
N GLN A 393 -9.55 -33.86 -9.85
CA GLN A 393 -9.35 -32.41 -9.96
C GLN A 393 -10.51 -31.68 -9.28
N ILE A 394 -10.20 -30.95 -8.21
CA ILE A 394 -11.16 -30.12 -7.48
C ILE A 394 -10.95 -28.64 -7.79
N CYS A 395 -12.08 -27.95 -7.93
CA CYS A 395 -12.18 -26.54 -8.29
C CYS A 395 -13.01 -25.81 -7.24
N ALA A 396 -12.74 -24.53 -7.03
CA ALA A 396 -13.40 -23.76 -5.99
C ALA A 396 -14.71 -23.15 -6.47
N VAL A 397 -15.74 -23.24 -5.62
CA VAL A 397 -17.00 -22.53 -5.77
C VAL A 397 -17.17 -21.55 -4.62
N THR A 398 -17.83 -20.43 -4.87
CA THR A 398 -18.35 -19.54 -3.84
C THR A 398 -19.82 -19.87 -3.56
N PHE A 399 -20.22 -19.96 -2.30
CA PHE A 399 -21.59 -20.21 -1.88
C PHE A 399 -22.29 -18.92 -1.45
N MET A 400 -23.31 -18.52 -2.19
CA MET A 400 -24.00 -17.24 -1.97
C MET A 400 -24.82 -17.25 -0.67
N ASN A 401 -25.43 -18.39 -0.31
CA ASN A 401 -26.16 -18.56 0.95
C ASN A 401 -25.28 -18.57 2.21
N TYR A 402 -23.96 -18.66 2.06
CA TYR A 402 -23.01 -18.66 3.17
C TYR A 402 -22.12 -17.41 3.11
N SER A 403 -22.69 -16.24 2.79
CA SER A 403 -21.98 -14.95 2.73
C SER A 403 -20.73 -14.99 1.83
N GLY A 404 -20.79 -15.74 0.73
CA GLY A 404 -19.69 -15.88 -0.22
C GLY A 404 -18.55 -16.77 0.28
N ARG A 405 -18.78 -17.61 1.30
CA ARG A 405 -17.79 -18.62 1.72
C ARG A 405 -17.55 -19.65 0.63
N TRP A 406 -16.31 -20.07 0.47
CA TRP A 406 -15.87 -20.97 -0.59
C TRP A 406 -15.96 -22.43 -0.17
N GLY A 407 -16.19 -23.32 -1.13
CA GLY A 407 -15.93 -24.74 -0.97
C GLY A 407 -15.44 -25.33 -2.27
N PHE A 408 -15.37 -26.65 -2.35
CA PHE A 408 -14.87 -27.30 -3.55
C PHE A 408 -15.92 -28.19 -4.20
N GLN A 409 -15.80 -28.31 -5.51
CA GLN A 409 -16.58 -29.20 -6.35
C GLN A 409 -15.68 -29.85 -7.40
N LYS A 410 -16.13 -30.96 -7.99
CA LYS A 410 -15.43 -31.57 -9.13
C LYS A 410 -15.44 -30.57 -10.28
N CYS A 411 -14.28 -30.34 -10.89
CA CYS A 411 -14.14 -29.34 -11.96
C CYS A 411 -15.07 -29.58 -13.16
N ASP A 412 -15.50 -30.83 -13.38
CA ASP A 412 -16.39 -31.23 -14.48
C ASP A 412 -17.88 -30.98 -14.18
N GLU A 413 -18.24 -30.55 -12.97
CA GLU A 413 -19.61 -30.17 -12.65
C GLU A 413 -19.99 -28.85 -13.32
N LYS A 414 -21.24 -28.73 -13.76
CA LYS A 414 -21.71 -27.49 -14.38
C LYS A 414 -22.32 -26.55 -13.34
N GLN A 415 -21.76 -25.37 -13.18
CA GLN A 415 -22.26 -24.33 -12.28
C GLN A 415 -22.31 -22.96 -12.98
N PRO A 416 -23.16 -22.02 -12.53
CA PRO A 416 -23.01 -20.59 -12.79
C PRO A 416 -21.64 -20.10 -12.34
N PHE A 417 -21.19 -18.94 -12.80
CA PHE A 417 -19.81 -18.51 -12.54
C PHE A 417 -19.67 -17.00 -12.54
N PHE A 418 -18.63 -16.52 -11.87
CA PHE A 418 -18.25 -15.13 -11.91
C PHE A 418 -17.07 -14.93 -12.85
N CYS A 419 -17.18 -13.92 -13.71
CA CYS A 419 -16.02 -13.36 -14.38
C CYS A 419 -15.70 -12.01 -13.73
N TYR A 420 -14.43 -11.60 -13.78
CA TYR A 420 -14.06 -10.25 -13.41
C TYR A 420 -13.47 -9.50 -14.60
N TYR A 421 -13.54 -8.17 -14.51
CA TYR A 421 -13.14 -7.29 -15.58
C TYR A 421 -12.02 -6.35 -15.13
N ASN A 422 -10.81 -6.58 -15.65
CA ASN A 422 -9.63 -5.73 -15.53
C ASN A 422 -8.65 -6.00 -16.67
N LYS A 423 -9.16 -5.84 -17.89
CA LYS A 423 -8.40 -6.12 -19.10
C LYS A 423 -7.74 -4.86 -19.63
N VAL A 424 -6.42 -4.83 -19.53
CA VAL A 424 -5.56 -3.86 -20.22
C VAL A 424 -5.13 -4.45 -21.56
N ILE A 425 -5.12 -3.64 -22.61
CA ILE A 425 -4.80 -4.08 -23.97
C ILE A 425 -3.69 -3.25 -24.57
N LEU A 426 -2.66 -3.91 -25.10
CA LEU A 426 -1.61 -3.26 -25.85
C LEU A 426 -2.10 -2.90 -27.26
N ILE A 427 -2.00 -1.63 -27.62
CA ILE A 427 -2.18 -1.14 -28.98
C ILE A 427 -0.81 -0.96 -29.63
N ARG A 428 -0.54 -1.78 -30.66
CA ARG A 428 0.72 -1.80 -31.43
C ARG A 428 0.75 -0.76 -32.54
N GLN A 429 0.31 0.45 -32.24
CA GLN A 429 0.43 1.61 -33.13
C GLN A 429 1.35 2.63 -32.45
N ASN A 430 2.21 3.27 -33.21
CA ASN A 430 3.05 4.34 -32.70
C ASN A 430 2.23 5.63 -32.77
N LYS A 431 1.94 6.24 -31.61
CA LYS A 431 1.19 7.49 -31.52
C LYS A 431 1.79 8.40 -30.46
N THR A 432 1.66 9.70 -30.67
CA THR A 432 1.86 10.71 -29.62
C THR A 432 0.95 10.40 -28.44
N TRP A 433 1.31 10.84 -27.23
CA TRP A 433 0.49 10.54 -26.05
C TRP A 433 -0.95 11.07 -26.20
N LYS A 434 -1.11 12.25 -26.82
CA LYS A 434 -2.41 12.86 -27.07
C LYS A 434 -3.26 12.04 -28.05
N ASP A 435 -2.65 11.54 -29.12
CA ASP A 435 -3.33 10.73 -30.12
C ASP A 435 -3.62 9.31 -29.60
N ALA A 436 -2.74 8.76 -28.75
CA ALA A 436 -2.98 7.52 -28.03
C ALA A 436 -4.18 7.65 -27.07
N LEU A 437 -4.27 8.75 -26.32
CA LEU A 437 -5.41 9.04 -25.46
C LEU A 437 -6.71 9.16 -26.26
N ALA A 438 -6.70 9.91 -27.36
CA ALA A 438 -7.85 10.05 -28.25
C ALA A 438 -8.29 8.69 -28.81
N TYR A 439 -7.33 7.90 -29.31
CA TYR A 439 -7.58 6.55 -29.80
C TYR A 439 -8.21 5.67 -28.73
N CYS A 440 -7.64 5.64 -27.51
CA CYS A 440 -8.19 4.84 -26.42
C CYS A 440 -9.61 5.30 -26.07
N ARG A 441 -9.93 6.60 -26.06
CA ARG A 441 -11.29 7.07 -25.74
C ARG A 441 -12.31 6.75 -26.83
N GLU A 442 -11.87 6.78 -28.08
CA GLU A 442 -12.73 6.47 -29.24
C GLU A 442 -13.00 4.97 -29.33
N HIS A 443 -11.94 4.16 -29.40
CA HIS A 443 -12.01 2.73 -29.69
C HIS A 443 -12.13 1.85 -28.45
N HIS A 444 -11.66 2.35 -27.31
CA HIS A 444 -11.62 1.67 -26.02
C HIS A 444 -12.21 2.58 -24.94
N ASN A 445 -11.75 2.49 -23.69
CA ASN A 445 -12.25 3.33 -22.60
C ASN A 445 -11.31 4.51 -22.36
N ASN A 446 -10.10 4.26 -21.86
CA ASN A 446 -9.11 5.31 -21.60
C ASN A 446 -7.68 4.74 -21.70
N LEU A 447 -6.65 5.58 -21.62
CA LEU A 447 -5.30 5.06 -21.34
C LEU A 447 -5.27 4.44 -19.95
N VAL A 448 -4.47 3.37 -19.78
CA VAL A 448 -4.42 2.61 -18.53
C VAL A 448 -3.97 3.45 -17.34
N SER A 449 -4.69 3.30 -16.23
CA SER A 449 -4.29 3.86 -14.93
C SER A 449 -3.78 2.74 -14.05
N VAL A 450 -2.59 2.90 -13.48
CA VAL A 450 -1.93 1.85 -12.71
C VAL A 450 -2.04 2.18 -11.23
N HIS A 451 -3.08 1.64 -10.59
CA HIS A 451 -3.46 2.00 -9.23
C HIS A 451 -3.13 0.93 -8.17
N SER A 452 -2.56 -0.21 -8.59
CA SER A 452 -2.13 -1.28 -7.70
C SER A 452 -1.03 -2.11 -8.35
N GLU A 453 -0.32 -2.89 -7.53
CA GLU A 453 0.68 -3.84 -8.00
C GLU A 453 0.08 -4.88 -8.97
N LYS A 454 -1.19 -5.25 -8.78
CA LYS A 454 -1.94 -6.13 -9.69
C LYS A 454 -2.02 -5.52 -11.09
N VAL A 455 -2.47 -4.26 -11.19
CA VAL A 455 -2.55 -3.56 -12.49
C VAL A 455 -1.17 -3.36 -13.10
N GLN A 456 -0.15 -3.09 -12.27
CA GLN A 456 1.22 -3.00 -12.74
C GLN A 456 1.66 -4.32 -13.41
N ARG A 457 1.48 -5.48 -12.76
CA ARG A 457 1.81 -6.80 -13.36
C ARG A 457 1.12 -7.03 -14.70
N TRP A 458 -0.14 -6.60 -14.85
CA TRP A 458 -0.85 -6.67 -16.13
C TRP A 458 -0.25 -5.76 -17.20
N VAL A 459 0.09 -4.52 -16.83
CA VAL A 459 0.79 -3.57 -17.70
C VAL A 459 2.14 -4.12 -18.12
N GLU A 460 2.91 -4.74 -17.23
CA GLU A 460 4.19 -5.39 -17.53
C GLU A 460 4.03 -6.51 -18.57
N ALA A 461 3.06 -7.39 -18.36
CA ALA A 461 2.77 -8.49 -19.28
C ALA A 461 2.41 -7.97 -20.69
N GLN A 462 1.71 -6.84 -20.79
CA GLN A 462 1.44 -6.19 -22.07
C GLN A 462 2.66 -5.46 -22.64
N ALA A 463 3.40 -4.73 -21.81
CA ALA A 463 4.55 -3.93 -22.23
C ALA A 463 5.62 -4.79 -22.89
N LYS A 464 5.91 -5.99 -22.35
CA LYS A 464 6.84 -6.98 -22.95
C LYS A 464 6.52 -7.32 -24.41
N ARG A 465 5.25 -7.19 -24.82
CA ARG A 465 4.77 -7.52 -26.17
C ARG A 465 4.82 -6.33 -27.14
N ALA A 466 5.26 -5.15 -26.69
CA ALA A 466 5.37 -3.94 -27.49
C ALA A 466 6.59 -3.95 -28.42
N SER A 467 6.49 -3.22 -29.53
CA SER A 467 7.63 -2.99 -30.43
C SER A 467 8.47 -1.79 -30.01
N THR A 468 7.91 -0.85 -29.27
CA THR A 468 8.59 0.35 -28.78
C THR A 468 9.30 0.10 -27.44
N PRO A 469 10.41 0.81 -27.15
CA PRO A 469 11.17 0.61 -25.91
C PRO A 469 10.42 1.05 -24.65
N HIS A 470 9.40 1.90 -24.82
CA HIS A 470 8.48 2.34 -23.78
C HIS A 470 7.05 2.23 -24.29
N VAL A 471 6.08 2.22 -23.38
CA VAL A 471 4.66 2.09 -23.70
C VAL A 471 3.85 3.13 -22.92
N TRP A 472 3.00 3.90 -23.60
CA TRP A 472 2.25 4.97 -22.93
C TRP A 472 1.27 4.44 -21.89
N LEU A 473 1.24 5.15 -20.75
CA LEU A 473 0.25 5.02 -19.70
C LEU A 473 -0.66 6.26 -19.69
N GLY A 474 -1.76 6.21 -18.94
CA GLY A 474 -2.67 7.34 -18.74
C GLY A 474 -2.15 8.42 -17.81
N LEU A 475 -0.84 8.44 -17.53
CA LEU A 475 -0.21 9.31 -16.56
C LEU A 475 0.23 10.60 -17.26
N ARG A 476 -0.16 11.75 -16.72
CA ARG A 476 0.15 13.06 -17.30
C ARG A 476 0.57 14.05 -16.23
N PHE A 477 1.54 14.89 -16.56
CA PHE A 477 1.96 15.98 -15.72
C PHE A 477 1.15 17.26 -15.99
N THR A 478 0.81 18.01 -14.94
CA THR A 478 0.26 19.36 -15.04
C THR A 478 1.24 20.38 -14.48
N CYS A 479 1.69 21.30 -15.32
CA CYS A 479 2.56 22.41 -14.91
C CYS A 479 1.87 23.38 -13.95
N THR A 480 0.53 23.52 -14.04
CA THR A 480 -0.22 24.48 -13.19
C THR A 480 -0.27 24.02 -11.73
N LEU A 481 -0.40 22.71 -11.51
CA LEU A 481 -0.51 22.14 -10.16
C LEU A 481 0.75 21.37 -9.74
N ASN A 482 1.78 21.36 -10.60
CA ASN A 482 3.05 20.68 -10.40
C ASN A 482 2.89 19.22 -9.93
N LEU A 483 1.95 18.48 -10.53
CA LEU A 483 1.64 17.11 -10.12
C LEU A 483 1.37 16.19 -11.32
N TRP A 484 1.59 14.91 -11.10
CA TRP A 484 1.18 13.83 -11.98
C TRP A 484 -0.23 13.37 -11.64
N PHE A 485 -1.06 13.14 -12.65
CA PHE A 485 -2.41 12.61 -12.48
C PHE A 485 -2.78 11.62 -13.57
N TRP A 486 -3.71 10.73 -13.26
CA TRP A 486 -4.27 9.78 -14.21
C TRP A 486 -5.42 10.41 -14.99
N VAL A 487 -5.44 10.21 -16.31
CA VAL A 487 -6.51 10.71 -17.20
C VAL A 487 -7.86 10.02 -17.03
N SER A 488 -7.93 8.96 -16.23
CA SER A 488 -9.19 8.39 -15.72
C SER A 488 -9.86 9.31 -14.71
N GLY A 489 -9.11 10.21 -14.05
CA GLY A 489 -9.56 10.96 -12.89
C GLY A 489 -9.40 10.20 -11.56
N GLU A 490 -8.87 8.97 -11.60
CA GLU A 490 -8.60 8.17 -10.41
C GLU A 490 -7.36 8.69 -9.67
N SER A 491 -7.47 8.85 -8.35
CA SER A 491 -6.32 9.12 -7.46
C SER A 491 -5.80 7.81 -6.86
N THR A 492 -4.49 7.61 -6.84
CA THR A 492 -3.85 6.42 -6.25
C THR A 492 -2.53 6.78 -5.56
N CYS A 493 -2.24 6.09 -4.46
CA CYS A 493 -0.95 6.17 -3.74
C CYS A 493 0.10 5.20 -4.30
N TYR A 494 -0.30 4.29 -5.20
CA TYR A 494 0.61 3.35 -5.83
C TYR A 494 1.49 4.08 -6.85
N ASN A 495 2.81 3.87 -6.76
CA ASN A 495 3.76 4.40 -7.72
C ASN A 495 4.83 3.36 -8.08
N ASN A 496 5.36 3.44 -9.30
CA ASN A 496 6.44 2.57 -9.76
C ASN A 496 7.46 3.31 -10.62
N TRP A 497 7.79 4.55 -10.25
CA TRP A 497 8.73 5.40 -11.00
C TRP A 497 10.16 4.84 -11.05
N ALA A 498 10.85 5.10 -12.17
CA ALA A 498 12.28 4.88 -12.32
C ALA A 498 13.05 5.95 -11.55
N SER A 499 14.24 5.64 -11.05
CA SER A 499 15.08 6.61 -10.34
C SER A 499 15.31 7.86 -11.20
N GLY A 500 15.04 9.03 -10.63
CA GLY A 500 15.16 10.33 -11.34
C GLY A 500 13.95 10.72 -12.19
N ASN A 501 12.92 9.87 -12.30
CA ASN A 501 11.62 10.22 -12.89
C ASN A 501 10.57 10.43 -11.80
N GLY A 502 9.56 11.27 -12.07
CA GLY A 502 8.44 11.47 -11.14
C GLY A 502 8.74 12.34 -9.91
N THR A 503 9.97 12.86 -9.74
CA THR A 503 10.37 13.61 -8.53
C THR A 503 11.13 14.89 -8.86
N ILE A 504 10.41 15.99 -9.19
CA ILE A 504 10.86 17.41 -9.29
C ILE A 504 10.94 17.97 -10.72
N MET A 505 10.19 19.07 -10.91
CA MET A 505 10.23 20.07 -11.99
C MET A 505 10.51 19.50 -13.38
N GLU A 506 9.54 18.72 -13.90
CA GLU A 506 9.45 18.45 -15.33
C GLU A 506 9.60 19.77 -16.08
N ASP A 507 10.45 19.80 -17.13
CA ASP A 507 10.74 21.00 -17.89
C ASP A 507 9.45 21.52 -18.55
N CYS A 508 8.71 22.38 -17.83
CA CYS A 508 7.61 23.18 -18.36
C CYS A 508 8.12 24.29 -19.30
N GLY A 509 9.35 24.13 -19.80
CA GLY A 509 10.12 25.04 -20.58
C GLY A 509 9.31 25.68 -21.68
N ARG A 510 9.76 26.89 -22.03
CA ARG A 510 9.20 27.88 -22.97
C ARG A 510 8.87 27.36 -24.39
N THR A 511 8.94 26.05 -24.63
CA THR A 511 8.77 25.30 -25.89
C THR A 511 7.40 24.62 -26.03
N GLY A 512 6.57 24.53 -24.98
CA GLY A 512 5.20 24.01 -25.06
C GLY A 512 5.04 22.48 -25.09
N VAL A 513 6.11 21.73 -24.85
CA VAL A 513 6.13 20.26 -24.77
C VAL A 513 5.62 19.80 -23.41
N ARG A 514 4.77 18.75 -23.37
CA ARG A 514 4.17 18.26 -22.09
C ARG A 514 4.80 16.93 -21.68
N SER A 515 5.09 16.78 -20.39
CA SER A 515 5.56 15.52 -19.83
C SER A 515 4.42 14.52 -19.61
N THR A 516 4.65 13.28 -20.07
CA THR A 516 3.70 12.18 -20.04
C THR A 516 4.38 10.90 -19.60
N GLY A 517 3.64 10.02 -18.92
CA GLY A 517 4.20 8.84 -18.29
C GLY A 517 4.13 7.63 -19.22
N ALA A 518 5.25 6.91 -19.33
CA ALA A 518 5.34 5.64 -20.02
C ALA A 518 5.94 4.57 -19.10
N VAL A 519 5.69 3.30 -19.40
CA VAL A 519 6.35 2.17 -18.75
C VAL A 519 7.47 1.64 -19.64
N GLU A 520 8.60 1.27 -19.05
CA GLU A 520 9.68 0.57 -19.75
C GLU A 520 9.21 -0.81 -20.25
N LYS A 521 9.47 -1.11 -21.52
CA LYS A 521 9.19 -2.42 -22.10
C LYS A 521 10.07 -3.52 -21.47
N ASP A 522 11.36 -3.23 -21.33
CA ASP A 522 12.39 -4.14 -20.85
C ASP A 522 12.93 -3.62 -19.51
N GLY A 523 13.56 -4.48 -18.69
CA GLY A 523 14.09 -4.08 -17.37
C GLY A 523 13.12 -4.34 -16.21
N ARG A 524 13.01 -3.39 -15.26
CA ARG A 524 12.13 -3.49 -14.07
C ARG A 524 10.73 -2.89 -14.29
N HIS A 525 10.39 -2.58 -15.55
CA HIS A 525 9.11 -1.98 -15.94
C HIS A 525 8.74 -0.74 -15.13
N LYS A 526 9.73 0.12 -14.90
CA LYS A 526 9.53 1.34 -14.15
C LYS A 526 8.85 2.41 -15.02
N TRP A 527 8.19 3.35 -14.36
CA TRP A 527 7.55 4.48 -15.04
C TRP A 527 8.60 5.56 -15.31
N VAL A 528 8.56 6.12 -16.51
CA VAL A 528 9.47 7.18 -16.97
C VAL A 528 8.65 8.36 -17.49
N SER A 529 9.20 9.56 -17.37
CA SER A 529 8.66 10.75 -18.01
C SER A 529 9.23 10.88 -19.41
N LEU A 530 8.35 11.05 -20.40
CA LEU A 530 8.72 11.28 -21.79
C LEU A 530 7.88 12.44 -22.38
N PRO A 531 8.45 13.20 -23.34
CA PRO A 531 7.71 14.21 -24.09
C PRO A 531 6.48 13.63 -24.78
N ASP A 532 5.35 14.35 -24.74
CA ASP A 532 4.09 13.94 -25.38
C ASP A 532 4.18 13.82 -26.90
N THR A 533 5.23 14.37 -27.51
CA THR A 533 5.55 14.29 -28.94
C THR A 533 6.16 12.94 -29.37
N VAL A 534 6.66 12.12 -28.44
CA VAL A 534 7.22 10.81 -28.79
C VAL A 534 6.11 9.87 -29.24
N GLU A 535 6.36 9.07 -30.27
CA GLU A 535 5.42 8.06 -30.73
C GLU A 535 5.73 6.68 -30.14
N LEU A 536 4.86 6.18 -29.26
CA LEU A 536 5.01 4.88 -28.62
C LEU A 536 3.79 4.00 -28.88
N ASN A 537 3.96 2.69 -28.72
CA ASN A 537 2.82 1.81 -28.42
C ASN A 537 2.19 2.26 -27.09
N PHE A 538 0.93 1.88 -26.86
CA PHE A 538 0.20 2.38 -25.71
C PHE A 538 -0.80 1.35 -25.20
N ILE A 539 -1.11 1.41 -23.91
CA ILE A 539 -2.04 0.46 -23.29
C ILE A 539 -3.34 1.18 -22.97
N CYS A 540 -4.44 0.66 -23.50
CA CYS A 540 -5.78 1.14 -23.17
C CYS A 540 -6.43 0.23 -22.11
N THR A 541 -7.33 0.80 -21.31
CA THR A 541 -8.38 0.04 -20.65
C THR A 541 -9.45 -0.33 -21.66
N TYR A 542 -9.89 -1.58 -21.65
CA TYR A 542 -10.86 -2.06 -22.63
C TYR A 542 -12.24 -1.40 -22.38
N LYS A 543 -12.94 -1.03 -23.45
CA LYS A 543 -14.36 -0.60 -23.42
C LYS A 543 -15.27 -1.75 -23.77
N LYS A 544 -16.16 -2.10 -22.85
CA LYS A 544 -17.24 -3.08 -23.07
C LYS A 544 -18.02 -2.68 -24.33
N LYS A 545 -18.01 -3.54 -25.36
CA LYS A 545 -19.05 -3.45 -26.39
C LYS A 545 -20.33 -3.95 -25.73
N LEU A 546 -21.29 -3.06 -25.50
CA LEU A 546 -22.66 -3.46 -25.21
C LEU A 546 -23.18 -4.15 -26.47
N GLU A 547 -23.11 -5.49 -26.50
CA GLU A 547 -23.88 -6.25 -27.48
C GLU A 547 -25.35 -5.97 -27.15
N SER A 548 -26.02 -5.20 -28.01
CA SER A 548 -27.47 -5.16 -28.07
C SER A 548 -27.93 -6.61 -28.28
N GLY A 549 -28.56 -7.18 -27.24
CA GLY A 549 -29.12 -8.53 -27.33
C GLY A 549 -30.10 -8.63 -28.50
N PRO A 550 -30.26 -9.82 -29.09
CA PRO A 550 -31.26 -10.03 -30.14
C PRO A 550 -32.65 -9.71 -29.57
N GLN A 551 -33.41 -8.90 -30.32
CA GLN A 551 -34.84 -8.67 -30.10
C GLN A 551 -35.64 -9.97 -30.27
#